data_AF-A0A970WSG0-F1
#
_entry.id   AF-A0A970WSG0-F1
#
_cell.length_a   1.000
_cell.length_b   1.000
_cell.length_c   1.000
_cell.angle_alpha   90.00
_cell.angle_beta   90.00
_cell.angle_gamma   90.00
#
_symmetry.space_group_name_H-M   'P 1'
#
loop_
_entity.id
_entity.type
_entity.pdbx_description
1 polymer ?
#
loop_
_entity_poly.entity_id
_entity_poly.type
_entity_poly.pdbx_seq_one_letter_code
_entity_poly.pdbx_strand_id
1 'polypeptide(L)' 'MIIMVTGEKKRHNLSLIMNNRKKSAKSPTYHLEPVDGKMKWYPDVKAASLI' A
#
# COMPACT_ATOMS: atom_id res chain seq x y z
N MET A 1 -1.81 8.99 -9.55
CA MET A 1 -0.68 8.81 -8.60
C MET A 1 -0.11 7.40 -8.70
N ILE A 2 1.21 7.24 -8.64
CA ILE A 2 1.90 5.95 -8.68
C ILE A 2 2.66 5.75 -7.37
N ILE A 3 2.52 4.57 -6.76
CA ILE A 3 3.26 4.17 -5.56
C ILE A 3 4.05 2.91 -5.88
N MET A 4 5.38 3.00 -5.76
CA MET A 4 6.29 1.85 -5.86
C MET A 4 6.65 1.39 -4.45
N VAL A 5 6.58 0.07 -4.22
CA VAL A 5 6.88 -0.51 -2.89
C VAL A 5 7.87 -1.64 -3.05
N THR A 6 9.06 -1.49 -2.46
CA THR A 6 10.11 -2.50 -2.57
C THR A 6 10.60 -2.97 -1.20
N GLY A 7 11.03 -4.22 -1.15
CA GLY A 7 11.67 -4.82 0.00
C GLY A 7 10.71 -5.44 1.02
N GLU A 8 11.19 -6.50 1.65
CA GLU A 8 10.41 -7.33 2.58
C GLU A 8 9.87 -6.54 3.79
N LYS A 9 10.62 -5.54 4.28
CA LYS A 9 10.21 -4.74 5.45
C LYS A 9 8.87 -4.02 5.27
N LYS A 10 8.39 -3.86 4.02
CA LYS A 10 7.12 -3.19 3.72
C LYS A 10 5.92 -4.13 3.64
N ARG A 11 6.11 -5.46 3.66
CA ARG A 11 5.05 -6.47 3.43
C ARG A 11 3.87 -6.36 4.39
N HIS A 12 4.12 -6.13 5.68
CA HIS A 12 3.06 -6.01 6.69
C HIS A 12 2.21 -4.76 6.51
N ASN A 13 2.85 -3.60 6.24
CA ASN A 13 2.13 -2.36 6.02
C ASN A 13 1.33 -2.40 4.72
N LEU A 14 1.91 -2.97 3.66
CA LEU A 14 1.23 -3.11 2.38
C LEU A 14 0.03 -4.05 2.48
N SER A 15 0.19 -5.23 3.10
CA SER A 15 -0.92 -6.16 3.36
C SER A 15 -2.02 -5.51 4.20
N LEU A 16 -1.64 -4.72 5.21
CA LEU A 16 -2.62 -3.99 6.03
C LEU A 16 -3.41 -2.96 5.23
N ILE A 17 -2.78 -2.23 4.30
CA ILE A 17 -3.44 -1.27 3.41
C ILE A 17 -4.38 -1.96 2.43
N MET A 18 -3.94 -3.07 1.82
CA MET A 18 -4.70 -3.79 0.80
C MET A 18 -5.86 -4.61 1.38
N ASN A 19 -5.66 -5.23 2.56
CA ASN A 19 -6.59 -6.23 3.10
C ASN A 19 -7.40 -5.75 4.30
N ASN A 20 -7.04 -4.63 4.96
CA ASN A 20 -7.73 -4.20 6.18
C ASN A 20 -7.97 -2.68 6.25
N ARG A 21 -9.08 -2.26 5.63
CA ARG A 21 -9.50 -0.85 5.56
C ARG A 21 -9.64 -0.16 6.93
N LYS A 22 -10.08 -0.89 7.95
CA LYS A 22 -10.29 -0.33 9.31
C LYS A 22 -8.96 -0.06 10.02
N LYS A 23 -7.99 -0.96 9.88
CA LYS A 23 -6.64 -0.76 10.44
C LYS A 23 -5.82 0.22 9.61
N SER A 24 -6.00 0.23 8.29
CA SER A 24 -5.26 1.12 7.38
C SER A 24 -5.55 2.59 7.61
N ALA A 25 -6.70 2.95 8.18
CA ALA A 25 -7.05 4.33 8.55
C ALA A 25 -6.06 4.98 9.55
N LYS A 26 -5.17 4.22 10.19
CA LYS A 26 -4.07 4.74 11.03
C LYS A 26 -2.77 5.01 10.26
N SER A 27 -2.69 4.57 9.01
CA SER A 27 -1.50 4.72 8.17
C SER A 27 -1.59 6.04 7.39
N PRO A 28 -0.52 6.86 7.36
CA PRO A 28 -0.48 8.07 6.54
C PRO A 28 -0.79 7.81 5.07
N THR A 29 -0.41 6.62 4.58
CA THR A 29 -0.56 6.24 3.18
C THR A 29 -2.02 5.99 2.78
N TYR A 30 -2.90 5.74 3.76
CA TYR A 30 -4.34 5.57 3.52
C TYR A 30 -5.04 6.88 3.14
N HIS A 31 -4.48 8.02 3.54
CA HIS A 31 -5.03 9.34 3.26
C HIS A 31 -4.47 9.96 1.98
N LEU A 32 -3.66 9.21 1.23
CA LEU A 32 -3.18 9.66 -0.06
C LEU A 32 -4.32 9.52 -1.08
N GLU A 33 -4.80 10.65 -1.59
CA GLU A 33 -5.81 10.69 -2.62
C GLU A 33 -5.17 11.10 -3.96
N PRO A 34 -5.35 10.33 -5.03
CA PRO A 34 -4.87 10.73 -6.34
C PRO A 34 -5.71 11.89 -6.89
N VAL A 35 -5.03 12.93 -7.39
CA VAL A 35 -5.68 14.11 -8.02
C VAL A 35 -6.63 13.69 -9.15
N ASP A 36 -6.27 12.67 -9.94
CA ASP A 36 -7.07 12.19 -11.08
C ASP A 36 -7.95 10.96 -10.74
N GLY A 37 -8.24 10.71 -9.46
CA GLY A 37 -9.11 9.62 -9.01
C GLY A 37 -8.52 8.20 -9.14
N LYS A 38 -7.33 8.03 -9.73
CA LYS A 38 -6.66 6.73 -9.86
C LYS A 38 -5.30 6.68 -9.15
N MET A 39 -5.17 5.72 -8.23
CA MET A 39 -3.93 5.34 -7.56
C MET A 39 -3.52 3.95 -8.03
N LYS A 40 -2.27 3.82 -8.49
CA LYS A 40 -1.69 2.52 -8.90
C LYS A 40 -0.54 2.14 -7.97
N TRP A 41 -0.53 0.89 -7.53
CA TRP A 41 0.48 0.32 -6.65
C TRP A 41 1.31 -0.71 -7.40
N TYR A 42 2.64 -0.62 -7.27
CA TYR A 42 3.60 -1.53 -7.89
C TYR A 42 4.54 -2.09 -6.82
N PRO A 43 4.13 -3.17 -6.13
CA PRO A 43 5.00 -3.85 -5.20
C PRO A 43 5.94 -4.83 -5.90
N ASP A 44 7.17 -4.96 -5.42
CA ASP A 44 8.03 -6.09 -5.79
C ASP A 44 7.57 -7.39 -5.10
N VAL A 45 8.13 -8.53 -5.53
CA VAL A 45 7.77 -9.86 -5.00
C VAL A 45 7.95 -9.95 -3.48
N LYS A 46 8.96 -9.28 -2.92
CA LYS A 46 9.25 -9.33 -1.48
C LYS A 46 8.23 -8.50 -0.68
N ALA A 47 7.88 -7.32 -1.17
CA ALA A 47 6.85 -6.46 -0.58
C ALA A 47 5.44 -7.06 -0.73
N ALA A 48 5.18 -7.78 -1.82
CA ALA A 48 3.89 -8.43 -2.08
C ALA A 48 3.69 -9.77 -1.35
N SER A 49 4.68 -10.25 -0.58
CA SER A 49 4.67 -11.59 0.02
C SER A 49 3.55 -11.89 1.04
N LEU A 50 2.73 -10.90 1.41
CA LEU A 50 1.62 -11.03 2.38
C LEU A 50 0.26 -10.59 1.82
N ILE A 51 0.14 -10.45 0.50
CA ILE A 51 -1.08 -10.02 -0.21
C ILE A 51 -1.43 -11.11 -1.23
#